data_AF-A0A9E5ACB7-F1
#
_entry.id   AF-A0A9E5ACB7-F1
#
_cell.length_a   1.000
_cell.length_b   1.000
_cell.length_c   1.000
_cell.angle_alpha   90.00
_cell.angle_beta   90.00
_cell.angle_gamma   90.00
#
_symmetry.space_group_name_H-M   'P 1'
#
loop_
_entity.id
_entity.type
_entity.pdbx_description
1 polymer ?
#
loop_
_entity_poly.entity_id
_entity_poly.type
_entity_poly.pdbx_seq_one_letter_code
_entity_poly.pdbx_strand_id
1 'polypeptide(L)'
;MDELVRIRTLGEQMLAAAAVDDWSQVLSLDDERHALLAALPPAAFARRESAARPVLEGALEVTEILLRRARDAQAAQVGELAAMQRGQRGAAAYLDTES
;
A
#
# COMPACT_ATOMS: atom_id res chain seq x y z
N MET A 1 20.19 13.54 -10.19
CA MET A 1 20.50 12.80 -8.94
C MET A 1 19.39 12.98 -7.92
N ASP A 2 18.81 14.19 -7.83
CA ASP A 2 17.71 14.55 -6.92
C ASP A 2 16.44 13.68 -7.07
N GLU A 3 16.04 13.31 -8.29
CA GLU A 3 14.84 12.48 -8.51
C GLU A 3 14.94 11.08 -7.91
N LEU A 4 16.11 10.43 -8.01
CA LEU A 4 16.32 9.10 -7.44
C LEU A 4 16.31 9.13 -5.90
N VAL A 5 16.86 10.19 -5.31
CA VAL A 5 16.77 10.42 -3.86
C VAL A 5 15.31 10.64 -3.46
N ARG A 6 14.56 11.45 -4.22
CA ARG A 6 13.13 11.67 -3.97
C ARG A 6 12.31 10.39 -4.06
N ILE A 7 12.54 9.54 -5.08
CA ILE A 7 11.86 8.24 -5.22
C ILE A 7 12.09 7.36 -3.99
N ARG A 8 13.33 7.29 -3.48
CA ARG A 8 13.65 6.54 -2.27
C ARG A 8 12.92 7.12 -1.05
N THR A 9 13.00 8.44 -0.85
CA THR A 9 12.33 9.12 0.27
C THR A 9 10.82 8.93 0.24
N LEU A 10 10.19 8.95 -0.93
CA LEU A 10 8.76 8.64 -1.06
C LEU A 10 8.45 7.22 -0.59
N GLY A 11 9.28 6.24 -0.94
CA GLY A 11 9.13 4.87 -0.44
C GLY A 11 9.20 4.77 1.09
N GLU A 12 10.14 5.48 1.73
CA GLU A 12 10.25 5.55 3.19
C GLU A 12 9.01 6.21 3.83
N GLN A 13 8.50 7.29 3.22
CA GLN A 13 7.28 7.98 3.68
C GLN A 13 6.04 7.10 3.54
N MET A 14 5.93 6.32 2.45
CA MET A 14 4.85 5.37 2.25
C MET A 14 4.87 4.26 3.31
N LEU A 15 6.05 3.73 3.66
CA LEU A 15 6.18 2.76 4.74
C LEU A 15 5.78 3.34 6.10
N ALA A 16 6.13 4.60 6.38
CA ALA A 16 5.74 5.29 7.61
C ALA A 16 4.22 5.51 7.68
N ALA A 17 3.59 5.95 6.59
CA ALA A 17 2.14 6.12 6.51
C ALA A 17 1.40 4.78 6.70
N ALA A 18 1.88 3.72 6.05
CA ALA A 18 1.32 2.37 6.22
C ALA A 18 1.50 1.80 7.63
N ALA A 19 2.49 2.26 8.40
CA ALA A 19 2.69 1.83 9.78
C ALA A 19 1.62 2.36 10.74
N VAL A 20 0.86 3.39 10.33
CA VAL A 20 -0.25 3.99 11.09
C VAL A 20 -1.59 3.83 10.37
N ASP A 21 -1.69 2.88 9.43
CA ASP A 21 -2.87 2.58 8.61
C ASP A 21 -3.43 3.77 7.80
N ASP A 22 -2.61 4.80 7.51
CA ASP A 22 -3.00 5.91 6.64
C ASP A 22 -2.85 5.55 5.16
N TRP A 23 -3.74 4.68 4.69
CA TRP A 23 -3.75 4.20 3.30
C TRP A 23 -4.08 5.30 2.29
N SER A 24 -4.77 6.36 2.69
CA SER A 24 -5.01 7.52 1.84
C SER A 24 -3.70 8.24 1.53
N GLN A 25 -2.85 8.45 2.53
CA GLN A 25 -1.54 9.04 2.33
C GLN A 25 -0.61 8.12 1.52
N VAL A 26 -0.64 6.81 1.75
CA VAL A 26 0.14 5.83 0.96
C VAL A 26 -0.17 5.97 -0.54
N LEU A 27 -1.46 6.03 -0.91
CA LEU A 27 -1.89 6.15 -2.31
C LEU A 27 -1.43 7.47 -2.95
N SER A 28 -1.59 8.59 -2.24
CA SER A 28 -1.13 9.90 -2.70
C SER A 28 0.38 9.94 -2.97
N LEU A 29 1.17 9.35 -2.07
CA LEU A 29 2.63 9.26 -2.22
C LEU A 29 3.04 8.29 -3.33
N ASP A 30 2.28 7.20 -3.54
CA ASP A 30 2.54 6.27 -4.64
C ASP A 30 2.29 6.92 -6.01
N ASP A 31 1.23 7.73 -6.14
CA ASP A 31 0.96 8.51 -7.35
C ASP A 31 2.12 9.47 -7.67
N GLU A 32 2.65 10.17 -6.66
CA GLU A 32 3.83 11.04 -6.83
C GLU A 32 5.07 10.23 -7.26
N ARG A 33 5.32 9.09 -6.60
CA ARG A 33 6.46 8.22 -6.90
C ARG A 33 6.34 7.63 -8.30
N HIS A 34 5.14 7.25 -8.72
CA HIS A 34 4.84 6.77 -10.07
C HIS A 34 5.16 7.82 -11.12
N ALA A 35 4.73 9.07 -10.92
CA ALA A 35 5.02 10.17 -11.84
C ALA A 35 6.54 10.39 -12.02
N LEU A 36 7.32 10.32 -10.94
CA LEU A 36 8.78 10.43 -11.01
C LEU A 36 9.41 9.25 -11.74
N LEU A 37 8.99 8.02 -11.45
CA LEU A 37 9.48 6.81 -12.13
C LEU A 37 9.17 6.85 -13.64
N ALA A 38 7.99 7.33 -14.01
CA ALA A 38 7.56 7.47 -15.40
C ALA A 38 8.34 8.55 -16.16
N ALA A 39 8.83 9.57 -15.46
CA ALA A 39 9.63 10.65 -16.04
C ALA A 39 11.12 10.28 -16.24
N LEU A 40 11.60 9.18 -15.64
CA LEU A 40 12.99 8.78 -15.78
C LEU A 40 13.32 8.44 -17.25
N PRO A 41 14.47 8.92 -17.79
CA PRO A 41 14.84 8.64 -19.16
C PRO A 41 15.15 7.14 -19.34
N PRO A 42 14.95 6.54 -20.53
CA PRO A 42 15.26 5.13 -20.80
C PRO A 42 16.70 4.72 -20.43
N ALA A 43 17.65 5.67 -20.53
CA ALA A 43 19.03 5.49 -20.14
C ALA A 43 19.20 5.17 -18.64
N ALA A 44 18.29 5.61 -17.77
CA ALA A 44 18.28 5.29 -16.34
C ALA A 44 18.09 3.79 -16.08
N PHE A 45 17.48 3.08 -17.02
CA PHE A 45 17.20 1.65 -16.96
C PHE A 45 18.27 0.79 -17.69
N ALA A 46 19.28 1.41 -18.29
CA ALA A 46 20.35 0.70 -18.98
C ALA A 46 21.27 -0.05 -18.00
N ARG A 47 21.48 -1.35 -18.26
CA ARG A 47 21.90 -2.38 -17.28
C ARG A 47 23.32 -2.31 -16.71
N ARG A 48 24.23 -1.47 -17.21
CA ARG A 48 25.67 -1.69 -16.94
C ARG A 48 26.32 -0.85 -15.84
N GLU A 49 25.75 0.27 -15.40
CA GLU A 49 26.38 1.09 -14.33
C GLU A 49 25.43 2.17 -13.79
N SER A 50 24.11 1.92 -13.81
CA SER A 50 23.13 2.92 -13.41
C SER A 50 23.01 2.99 -11.88
N ALA A 51 23.36 4.13 -11.30
CA ALA A 51 23.04 4.48 -9.91
C ALA A 51 21.53 4.42 -9.59
N ALA A 52 20.65 4.34 -10.61
CA ALA A 52 19.21 4.16 -10.43
C ALA A 52 18.83 2.71 -10.07
N ARG A 53 19.64 1.71 -10.43
CA ARG A 53 19.25 0.29 -10.24
C ARG A 53 18.92 -0.05 -8.77
N PRO A 54 19.76 0.28 -7.77
CA PRO A 54 19.41 0.01 -6.37
C PRO A 54 18.15 0.76 -5.91
N VAL A 55 17.89 1.95 -6.46
CA VAL A 55 16.70 2.74 -6.13
C VAL A 55 15.45 2.10 -6.71
N LEU A 56 15.51 1.59 -7.94
CA LEU A 56 14.40 0.89 -8.58
C LEU A 56 14.10 -0.45 -7.90
N GLU A 57 15.15 -1.21 -7.53
CA GLU A 57 15.02 -2.45 -6.76
C GLU A 57 14.38 -2.16 -5.38
N GLY A 58 14.82 -1.12 -4.68
CA GLY A 58 14.21 -0.70 -3.42
C GLY A 58 12.76 -0.20 -3.58
N ALA A 59 12.45 0.53 -4.65
CA ALA A 59 11.08 0.96 -4.92
C ALA A 59 10.13 -0.23 -5.16
N LEU A 60 10.61 -1.28 -5.84
CA LEU A 60 9.88 -2.54 -6.02
C LEU A 60 9.65 -3.22 -4.67
N GLU A 61 10.70 -3.38 -3.85
CA GLU A 61 10.60 -4.00 -2.53
C GLU A 61 9.57 -3.30 -1.63
N VAL A 62 9.59 -1.97 -1.58
CA VAL A 62 8.59 -1.18 -0.84
C VAL A 62 7.17 -1.48 -1.34
N THR A 63 6.99 -1.56 -2.66
CA THR A 63 5.67 -1.85 -3.27
C THR A 63 5.18 -3.24 -2.88
N GLU A 64 6.05 -4.24 -2.89
CA GLU A 64 5.70 -5.62 -2.47
C GLU A 64 5.31 -5.70 -0.99
N ILE A 65 6.01 -4.96 -0.12
CA ILE A 65 5.68 -4.87 1.31
C ILE A 65 4.30 -4.25 1.50
N LEU A 66 4.03 -3.14 0.83
CA LEU A 66 2.75 -2.42 0.95
C LEU A 66 1.59 -3.24 0.41
N LEU A 67 1.75 -3.91 -0.74
CA LEU A 67 0.73 -4.79 -1.30
C LEU A 67 0.38 -5.95 -0.38
N ARG A 68 1.38 -6.52 0.31
CA ARG A 68 1.15 -7.57 1.30
C ARG A 68 0.33 -7.05 2.48
N ARG A 69 0.74 -5.92 3.05
CA ARG A 69 0.02 -5.27 4.17
C ARG A 69 -1.42 -4.89 3.79
N ALA A 70 -1.63 -4.36 2.59
CA ALA A 70 -2.96 -4.00 2.11
C ALA A 70 -3.88 -5.22 2.00
N ARG A 71 -3.35 -6.37 1.54
CA ARG A 71 -4.09 -7.64 1.50
C ARG A 71 -4.45 -8.14 2.89
N ASP A 72 -3.51 -8.06 3.83
CA ASP A 72 -3.75 -8.46 5.23
C ASP A 72 -4.83 -7.59 5.88
N ALA A 73 -4.77 -6.27 5.67
CA ALA A 73 -5.79 -5.33 6.15
C ALA A 73 -7.18 -5.60 5.52
N GLN A 74 -7.21 -5.88 4.20
CA GLN A 74 -8.44 -6.24 3.50
C GLN A 74 -9.05 -7.54 4.06
N ALA A 75 -8.23 -8.56 4.33
CA ALA A 75 -8.69 -9.82 4.90
C ALA A 75 -9.28 -9.62 6.32
N ALA A 76 -8.66 -8.77 7.14
CA ALA A 76 -9.16 -8.43 8.47
C ALA A 76 -10.54 -7.73 8.40
N GLN A 77 -10.69 -6.71 7.55
CA GLN A 77 -11.95 -6.00 7.36
C GLN A 77 -13.09 -6.92 6.89
N VAL A 78 -12.80 -7.84 5.98
CA VAL A 78 -13.79 -8.85 5.54
C VAL A 78 -14.21 -9.76 6.70
N GLY A 79 -13.26 -10.17 7.55
CA GLY A 79 -13.54 -10.96 8.75
C GLY A 79 -14.43 -10.23 9.77
N GLU A 80 -14.15 -8.95 10.01
CA GLU A 80 -14.95 -8.08 10.89
C GLU A 80 -16.37 -7.91 10.36
N LEU A 81 -16.52 -7.60 9.07
CA LEU A 81 -17.84 -7.48 8.44
C LEU A 81 -18.65 -8.77 8.58
N ALA A 82 -18.02 -9.92 8.35
CA ALA A 82 -18.68 -11.21 8.52
C ALA A 82 -19.11 -11.46 9.97
N ALA A 83 -18.32 -11.00 10.96
CA ALA A 83 -18.69 -11.08 12.38
C ALA A 83 -19.89 -10.19 12.70
N MET A 84 -19.92 -8.95 12.20
CA MET A 84 -21.05 -8.03 12.37
C MET A 84 -22.33 -8.60 11.76
N GLN A 85 -22.26 -9.16 10.55
CA GLN A 85 -23.41 -9.81 9.91
C GLN A 85 -23.94 -11.02 10.70
N ARG A 86 -23.05 -11.83 11.30
CA ARG A 86 -23.48 -12.91 12.20
C ARG A 86 -24.18 -12.36 13.44
N GLY A 87 -23.63 -11.31 14.06
CA GLY A 87 -24.25 -10.63 15.20
C GLY A 87 -25.64 -10.08 14.86
N GLN A 88 -25.79 -9.42 13.71
CA GLN A 88 -27.06 -8.91 13.23
C GLN A 88 -28.10 -10.03 13.04
N ARG A 89 -27.72 -11.15 12.40
CA ARG A 89 -28.63 -12.29 12.22
C ARG A 89 -29.05 -12.91 13.55
N GLY A 90 -28.13 -13.04 14.51
CA GLY A 90 -28.45 -13.54 15.85
C GLY A 90 -29.44 -12.64 16.58
N ALA A 91 -29.22 -11.33 16.54
CA ALA A 91 -30.13 -10.35 17.15
C ALA A 91 -31.53 -10.39 16.51
N ALA A 92 -31.61 -10.49 15.18
CA ALA A 92 -32.88 -10.60 14.47
C ALA A 92 -33.64 -11.87 14.86
N ALA A 93 -32.96 -13.02 14.95
CA ALA A 93 -33.57 -14.27 15.38
C ALA A 93 -34.12 -14.21 16.81
N TYR A 94 -33.41 -13.55 17.73
CA TYR A 94 -33.88 -13.37 19.10
C TYR A 94 -35.18 -12.56 19.17
N LEU A 95 -35.24 -11.43 18.45
CA LEU A 95 -36.42 -10.57 18.43
C LEU A 95 -37.65 -11.27 17.79
N ASP A 96 -37.41 -12.13 16.78
CA ASP A 96 -38.48 -12.91 16.14
C ASP A 96 -39.07 -13.97 17.08
N THR A 97 -38.25 -14.55 17.99
CA THR A 97 -38.74 -15.53 18.97
C THR A 97 -39.52 -14.94 20.15
N GLU A 98 -39.45 -13.64 20.36
CA GLU A 98 -40.23 -12.92 21.40
C GLU A 98 -41.57 -12.36 20.87
N SER A 99 -41.84 -12.53 19.57
CA SER A 99 -43.07 -12.09 18.88
C SER A 99 -44.17 -13.15 18.92
#